data_AF-A0AB36ZSZ1-F1
#
_entry.id   AF-A0AB36ZSZ1-F1
#
_cell.length_a   1.000
_cell.length_b   1.000
_cell.length_c   1.000
_cell.angle_alpha   90.00
_cell.angle_beta   90.00
_cell.angle_gamma   90.00
#
_symmetry.space_group_name_H-M   'P 1'
#
loop_
_entity.id
_entity.type
_entity.pdbx_description
1 polymer ?
#
loop_
_entity_poly.entity_id
_entity_poly.type
_entity_poly.pdbx_seq_one_letter_code
_entity_poly.pdbx_strand_id
1 'polypeptide(L)'
;MTIEIILRIYVHRISFFKDPWSLFDFFVVAISLVPTSSGFEILRVLRVLRLFRLVTAVPQMKKIVSALISVIPGMLSVIALMTLFFYIFAIMATQLFGEKFPQWFGTLGESFYTLFQVMTLESWSMGIVRPVMEVYPYAWVFFVPFIFVVTFVMINLVVAIIVDAMAILNKSEEAHIIDEVHSQENNINNEIIKLREEIVELKNLIKSSVKN
;
A
#
# COMPACT_ATOMS: atom_id res chain seq x y z
N MET A 1 -5.53 3.58 -29.77
CA MET A 1 -5.56 4.00 -28.35
C MET A 1 -6.79 4.85 -28.05
N THR A 2 -7.03 5.95 -28.77
CA THR A 2 -8.22 6.80 -28.56
C THR A 2 -9.53 6.08 -28.91
N ILE A 3 -9.60 5.47 -30.10
CA ILE A 3 -10.77 4.71 -30.56
C ILE A 3 -11.10 3.55 -29.61
N GLU A 4 -10.09 2.82 -29.16
CA GLU A 4 -10.21 1.74 -28.16
C GLU A 4 -10.86 2.23 -26.86
N ILE A 5 -10.42 3.38 -26.33
CA ILE A 5 -10.99 3.96 -25.11
C ILE A 5 -12.41 4.47 -25.33
N ILE A 6 -12.70 5.10 -26.48
CA ILE A 6 -14.05 5.53 -26.86
C ILE A 6 -15.00 4.33 -26.93
N LEU A 7 -14.58 3.22 -27.54
CA LEU A 7 -15.35 1.98 -27.59
C LEU A 7 -15.58 1.40 -26.20
N ARG A 8 -14.54 1.37 -25.35
CA ARG A 8 -14.67 0.90 -23.95
C ARG A 8 -15.63 1.76 -23.14
N ILE A 9 -15.59 3.09 -23.30
CA ILE A 9 -16.56 4.02 -22.68
C ILE A 9 -17.97 3.74 -23.20
N TYR A 10 -18.15 3.51 -24.50
CA TYR A 10 -19.47 3.23 -25.07
C TYR A 10 -20.08 1.92 -24.55
N VAL A 11 -19.26 0.87 -24.42
CA VAL A 11 -19.68 -0.46 -23.91
C VAL A 11 -19.92 -0.42 -22.40
N HIS A 12 -18.99 0.12 -21.61
CA HIS A 12 -19.03 0.05 -20.15
C HIS A 12 -19.75 1.24 -19.49
N ARG A 13 -19.98 2.33 -20.24
CA ARG A 13 -20.69 3.54 -19.79
C ARG A 13 -20.21 4.03 -18.42
N ILE A 14 -21.10 4.08 -17.43
CA ILE A 14 -20.80 4.55 -16.07
C ILE A 14 -19.82 3.60 -15.35
N SER A 15 -19.83 2.30 -15.68
CA SER A 15 -18.91 1.32 -15.10
C SER A 15 -17.45 1.61 -15.47
N PHE A 16 -17.20 2.21 -16.65
CA PHE A 16 -15.86 2.63 -17.06
C PHE A 16 -15.21 3.61 -16.06
N PHE A 17 -15.99 4.56 -15.56
CA PHE A 17 -15.50 5.59 -14.63
C PHE A 17 -15.41 5.11 -13.18
N LYS A 18 -15.88 3.89 -12.89
CA LYS A 18 -15.72 3.25 -11.57
C LYS A 18 -14.53 2.29 -11.53
N ASP A 19 -13.98 1.92 -12.69
CA ASP A 19 -12.81 1.05 -12.78
C ASP A 19 -11.50 1.86 -12.75
N PRO A 20 -10.66 1.71 -11.70
CA PRO A 20 -9.40 2.46 -11.58
C PRO A 20 -8.45 2.27 -12.77
N TRP A 21 -8.46 1.07 -13.39
CA TRP A 21 -7.61 0.75 -14.52
C TRP A 21 -8.06 1.43 -15.82
N SER A 22 -9.37 1.50 -16.03
CA SER A 22 -9.98 2.25 -17.12
C SER A 22 -9.76 3.76 -16.99
N LEU A 23 -9.87 4.30 -15.77
CA LEU A 23 -9.54 5.70 -15.48
C LEU A 23 -8.06 6.00 -15.76
N PHE A 24 -7.15 5.14 -15.32
CA PHE A 24 -5.72 5.27 -15.60
C PHE A 24 -5.44 5.32 -17.11
N ASP A 25 -5.98 4.35 -17.86
CA ASP A 25 -5.85 4.32 -19.32
C ASP A 25 -6.40 5.58 -19.98
N PHE A 26 -7.55 6.07 -19.50
CA PHE A 26 -8.18 7.29 -19.99
C PHE A 26 -7.29 8.53 -19.80
N PHE A 27 -6.77 8.76 -18.59
CA PHE A 27 -5.88 9.90 -18.32
C PHE A 27 -4.59 9.84 -19.14
N VAL A 28 -4.00 8.66 -19.27
CA VAL A 28 -2.78 8.45 -20.04
C VAL A 28 -3.00 8.73 -21.54
N VAL A 29 -4.14 8.31 -22.09
CA VAL A 29 -4.52 8.64 -23.47
C VAL A 29 -4.86 10.12 -23.62
N ALA A 30 -5.52 10.74 -22.63
CA ALA A 30 -5.85 12.17 -22.64
C ALA A 30 -4.58 13.04 -22.67
N ILE A 31 -3.59 12.76 -21.82
CA ILE A 31 -2.28 13.46 -21.83
C ILE A 31 -1.58 13.29 -23.19
N SER A 32 -1.70 12.11 -23.80
CA SER A 32 -1.10 11.83 -25.11
C SER A 32 -1.74 12.61 -26.27
N LEU A 33 -2.99 13.05 -26.11
CA LEU A 33 -3.73 13.82 -27.10
C LEU A 33 -3.49 15.33 -27.02
N VAL A 34 -2.93 15.83 -25.91
CA VAL A 34 -2.70 17.26 -25.76
C VAL A 34 -1.72 17.74 -26.85
N PRO A 35 -2.11 18.73 -27.67
CA PRO A 35 -1.29 19.21 -28.77
C PRO A 35 0.00 19.82 -28.25
N THR A 36 1.07 19.58 -28.99
CA THR A 36 2.41 20.10 -28.67
C THR A 36 2.51 21.56 -29.11
N SER A 37 1.97 22.47 -28.32
CA SER A 37 2.20 23.92 -28.44
C SER A 37 3.33 24.38 -27.53
N SER A 38 3.89 25.57 -27.80
CA SER A 38 4.88 26.22 -26.93
C SER A 38 4.28 26.45 -25.54
N GLY A 39 4.97 25.97 -24.50
CA GLY A 39 4.54 26.06 -23.09
C GLY A 39 4.23 24.72 -22.41
N PHE A 40 4.05 23.62 -23.16
CA PHE A 40 3.71 22.30 -22.61
C PHE A 40 4.77 21.23 -22.90
N GLU A 41 6.05 21.58 -22.84
CA GLU A 41 7.13 20.63 -23.14
C GLU A 41 7.14 19.42 -22.20
N ILE A 42 6.75 19.58 -20.93
CA ILE A 42 6.64 18.46 -20.00
C ILE A 42 5.57 17.46 -20.41
N LEU A 43 4.47 17.90 -21.04
CA LEU A 43 3.42 17.01 -21.54
C LEU A 43 3.95 16.10 -22.66
N ARG A 44 4.94 16.56 -23.43
CA ARG A 44 5.64 15.74 -24.43
C ARG A 44 6.35 14.57 -23.77
N VAL A 45 7.04 14.82 -22.67
CA VAL A 45 7.75 13.79 -21.89
C VAL A 45 6.75 12.84 -21.23
N LEU A 46 5.67 13.38 -20.64
CA LEU A 46 4.61 12.56 -20.01
C LEU A 46 3.91 11.62 -20.99
N ARG A 47 4.01 11.81 -22.30
CA ARG A 47 3.52 10.82 -23.27
C ARG A 47 4.19 9.45 -23.14
N VAL A 48 5.37 9.36 -22.52
CA VAL A 48 6.04 8.08 -22.20
C VAL A 48 5.22 7.25 -21.21
N LEU A 49 4.37 7.90 -20.39
CA LEU A 49 3.49 7.21 -19.44
C LEU A 49 2.52 6.23 -20.14
N ARG A 50 2.27 6.38 -21.44
CA ARG A 50 1.50 5.41 -22.23
C ARG A 50 2.06 3.99 -22.19
N LEU A 51 3.35 3.83 -21.91
CA LEU A 51 3.97 2.52 -21.76
C LEU A 51 3.47 1.79 -20.51
N PHE A 52 3.03 2.51 -19.47
CA PHE A 52 2.39 1.90 -18.30
C PHE A 52 1.04 1.25 -18.62
N ARG A 53 0.45 1.48 -19.80
CA ARG A 53 -0.70 0.70 -20.26
C ARG A 53 -0.36 -0.78 -20.42
N LEU A 54 0.92 -1.16 -20.52
CA LEU A 54 1.30 -2.56 -20.43
C LEU A 54 0.88 -3.16 -19.08
N VAL A 55 0.98 -2.37 -18.00
CA VAL A 55 0.52 -2.80 -16.68
C VAL A 55 -0.98 -3.02 -16.66
N THR A 56 -1.77 -2.16 -17.31
CA THR A 56 -3.23 -2.30 -17.37
C THR A 56 -3.71 -3.37 -18.35
N ALA A 57 -2.96 -3.61 -19.42
CA ALA A 57 -3.27 -4.62 -20.42
C ALA A 57 -2.97 -6.05 -19.93
N VAL A 58 -1.94 -6.21 -19.10
CA VAL A 58 -1.46 -7.52 -18.63
C VAL A 58 -2.05 -7.86 -17.26
N PRO A 59 -2.91 -8.90 -17.14
CA PRO A 59 -3.57 -9.24 -15.88
C PRO A 59 -2.60 -9.56 -14.74
N GLN A 60 -1.44 -10.17 -15.03
CA GLN A 60 -0.42 -10.45 -14.02
C GLN A 60 0.16 -9.16 -13.43
N MET A 61 0.40 -8.14 -14.26
CA MET A 61 0.96 -6.85 -13.81
C MET A 61 -0.06 -6.09 -12.94
N LYS A 62 -1.35 -6.12 -13.30
CA LYS A 62 -2.44 -5.57 -12.47
C LYS A 62 -2.44 -6.18 -11.08
N LYS A 63 -2.31 -7.51 -10.97
CA LYS A 63 -2.28 -8.21 -9.67
C LYS A 63 -1.13 -7.71 -8.79
N ILE A 64 0.06 -7.56 -9.36
CA ILE A 64 1.25 -7.07 -8.61
C ILE A 64 1.02 -5.65 -8.12
N VAL A 65 0.58 -4.73 -9.00
CA VAL A 65 0.33 -3.33 -8.61
C VAL A 65 -0.81 -3.22 -7.60
N SER A 66 -1.89 -3.98 -7.76
CA SER A 66 -2.97 -4.05 -6.75
C SER A 66 -2.44 -4.45 -5.38
N ALA A 67 -1.58 -5.47 -5.33
CA ALA A 67 -1.00 -5.96 -4.07
C ALA A 67 -0.09 -4.92 -3.39
N LEU A 68 0.64 -4.12 -4.18
CA LEU A 68 1.45 -3.01 -3.63
C LEU A 68 0.54 -1.89 -3.10
N ILE A 69 -0.48 -1.51 -3.87
CA ILE A 69 -1.41 -0.44 -3.47
C ILE A 69 -2.26 -0.86 -2.26
N SER A 70 -2.58 -2.14 -2.09
CA SER A 70 -3.39 -2.62 -0.95
C SER A 70 -2.73 -2.40 0.41
N VAL A 71 -1.41 -2.16 0.45
CA VAL A 71 -0.70 -1.85 1.70
C VAL A 71 -0.87 -0.39 2.10
N ILE A 72 -1.07 0.52 1.14
CA ILE A 72 -1.13 1.97 1.38
C ILE A 72 -2.23 2.39 2.38
N PRO A 73 -3.48 1.87 2.31
CA PRO A 73 -4.54 2.25 3.25
C PRO A 73 -4.18 2.01 4.72
N GLY A 74 -3.51 0.90 5.04
CA GLY A 74 -3.06 0.59 6.40
C GLY A 74 -2.00 1.57 6.92
N MET A 75 -1.30 2.25 6.01
CA MET A 75 -0.21 3.18 6.33
C MET A 75 -0.66 4.65 6.35
N LEU A 76 -1.89 4.98 5.93
CA LEU A 76 -2.34 6.37 5.77
C LEU A 76 -2.17 7.20 7.06
N SER A 77 -2.46 6.61 8.22
CA SER A 77 -2.28 7.27 9.51
C SER A 77 -0.82 7.63 9.79
N VAL A 78 0.10 6.73 9.47
CA VAL A 78 1.55 6.95 9.64
C VAL A 78 2.06 7.97 8.63
N ILE A 79 1.62 7.89 7.37
CA ILE A 79 1.96 8.86 6.33
C ILE A 79 1.48 10.26 6.72
N ALA A 80 0.27 10.40 7.25
CA ALA A 80 -0.26 11.68 7.72
C ALA A 80 0.57 12.23 8.89
N LEU A 81 0.89 11.39 9.88
CA LEU A 81 1.75 11.77 11.00
C LEU A 81 3.14 12.21 10.55
N MET A 82 3.77 11.46 9.65
CA MET A 82 5.08 11.78 9.08
C MET A 82 5.04 13.06 8.24
N THR A 83 3.97 13.30 7.49
CA THR A 83 3.80 14.53 6.72
C THR A 83 3.71 15.74 7.65
N LEU A 84 2.96 15.64 8.75
CA LEU A 84 2.90 16.69 9.77
C LEU A 84 4.26 16.92 10.45
N PHE A 85 4.95 15.82 10.80
CA PHE A 85 6.29 15.89 11.37
C PHE A 85 7.28 16.61 10.44
N PHE A 86 7.30 16.22 9.15
CA PHE A 86 8.10 16.88 8.12
C PHE A 86 7.73 18.36 7.97
N TYR A 87 6.45 18.70 7.99
CA TYR A 87 5.99 20.08 7.87
C TYR A 87 6.51 20.96 9.02
N ILE A 88 6.42 20.48 10.26
CA ILE A 88 6.93 21.19 11.45
C ILE A 88 8.45 21.38 11.33
N PHE A 89 9.19 20.31 11.01
CA PHE A 89 10.65 20.39 10.87
C PHE A 89 11.07 21.26 9.70
N ALA A 90 10.33 21.27 8.59
CA ALA A 90 10.63 22.11 7.43
C ALA A 90 10.47 23.60 7.77
N ILE A 91 9.41 23.98 8.51
CA ILE A 91 9.25 25.34 9.01
C ILE A 91 10.42 25.74 9.92
N MET A 92 10.76 24.87 10.88
CA MET A 92 11.88 25.12 11.80
C MET A 92 13.20 25.27 11.05
N ALA A 93 13.49 24.38 10.10
CA ALA A 93 14.72 24.44 9.30
C ALA A 93 14.80 25.73 8.47
N THR A 94 13.69 26.15 7.86
CA THR A 94 13.63 27.42 7.12
C THR A 94 13.92 28.61 8.02
N GLN A 95 13.35 28.64 9.23
CA GLN A 95 13.57 29.74 10.17
C GLN A 95 14.96 29.75 10.80
N LEU A 96 15.50 28.57 11.12
CA LEU A 96 16.79 28.44 11.81
C LEU A 96 17.99 28.59 10.87
N PHE A 97 17.90 28.06 9.65
CA PHE A 97 19.04 27.92 8.75
C PHE A 97 18.88 28.69 7.42
N GLY A 98 17.67 29.11 7.05
CA GLY A 98 17.37 29.66 5.71
C GLY A 98 18.12 30.94 5.37
N GLU A 99 18.46 31.78 6.36
CA GLU A 99 19.21 33.03 6.11
C GLU A 99 20.64 32.77 5.63
N LYS A 100 21.33 31.79 6.24
CA LYS A 100 22.73 31.47 5.93
C LYS A 100 22.88 30.35 4.91
N PHE A 101 21.87 29.50 4.77
CA PHE A 101 21.86 28.35 3.86
C PHE A 101 20.61 28.37 2.96
N PRO A 102 20.42 29.42 2.14
CA PRO A 102 19.20 29.58 1.34
C PRO A 102 18.99 28.48 0.31
N GLN A 103 20.06 27.89 -0.25
CA GLN A 103 19.95 26.79 -1.21
C GLN A 103 19.28 25.54 -0.61
N TRP A 104 19.45 25.30 0.70
CA TRP A 104 18.93 24.11 1.37
C TRP A 104 17.68 24.39 2.18
N PHE A 105 17.56 25.60 2.73
CA PHE A 105 16.52 25.95 3.70
C PHE A 105 15.86 27.30 3.45
N GLY A 106 16.12 27.98 2.32
CA GLY A 106 15.64 29.35 2.07
C GLY A 106 14.12 29.46 2.00
N THR A 107 13.47 28.43 1.49
CA THR A 107 12.02 28.30 1.38
C THR A 107 11.55 27.03 2.06
N LEU A 108 10.25 26.95 2.33
CA LEU A 108 9.63 25.75 2.88
C LEU A 108 9.89 24.52 1.99
N GLY A 109 9.79 24.68 0.67
CA GLY A 109 10.01 23.59 -0.29
C GLY A 109 11.45 23.08 -0.32
N GLU A 110 12.43 23.99 -0.24
CA GLU A 110 13.85 23.62 -0.13
C GLU A 110 14.12 22.85 1.15
N SER A 111 13.57 23.32 2.28
CA SER A 111 13.67 22.58 3.56
C SER A 111 13.04 21.20 3.49
N PHE A 112 11.88 21.06 2.84
CA PHE A 112 11.24 19.76 2.62
C PHE A 112 12.15 18.82 1.81
N TYR A 113 12.74 19.32 0.73
CA TYR A 113 13.64 18.55 -0.12
C TYR A 113 14.91 18.13 0.62
N THR A 114 15.54 19.05 1.35
CA THR A 114 16.73 18.76 2.15
C THR A 114 16.44 17.78 3.29
N LEU A 115 15.32 17.92 3.99
CA LEU A 115 14.91 16.97 5.03
C LEU A 115 14.59 15.59 4.45
N PHE A 116 14.07 15.51 3.22
CA PHE A 116 13.90 14.25 2.51
C PHE A 116 15.25 13.59 2.19
N GLN A 117 16.24 14.36 1.75
CA GLN A 117 17.62 13.89 1.56
C GLN A 117 18.25 13.40 2.88
N VAL A 118 18.05 14.14 3.98
CA VAL A 118 18.52 13.72 5.31
C VAL A 118 17.83 12.43 5.76
N MET A 119 16.53 12.26 5.49
CA MET A 119 15.79 11.03 5.79
C MET A 119 16.36 9.81 5.06
N THR A 120 16.79 9.95 3.79
CA THR A 120 17.43 8.85 3.04
C THR A 120 18.87 8.60 3.46
N LEU A 121 19.39 9.37 4.43
CA LEU A 121 20.76 9.37 4.91
C LEU A 121 21.79 9.69 3.81
N GLU A 122 21.35 10.27 2.69
CA GLU A 122 22.21 10.62 1.58
C GLU A 122 23.00 11.88 1.95
N SER A 123 24.34 11.73 2.08
CA SER A 123 25.27 12.82 2.40
C SER A 123 24.85 13.73 3.57
N TRP A 124 24.01 13.24 4.48
CA TRP A 124 23.35 14.09 5.48
C TRP A 124 24.36 14.81 6.39
N SER A 125 25.47 14.14 6.76
CA SER A 125 26.49 14.74 7.63
C SER A 125 27.47 15.60 6.82
N MET A 126 28.17 15.01 5.85
CA MET A 126 29.23 15.69 5.10
C MET A 126 28.70 16.78 4.17
N GLY A 127 27.53 16.58 3.56
CA GLY A 127 26.94 17.48 2.59
C GLY A 127 26.05 18.56 3.17
N ILE A 128 25.42 18.31 4.34
CA ILE A 128 24.45 19.24 4.94
C ILE A 128 24.88 19.66 6.36
N VAL A 129 24.87 18.74 7.33
CA VAL A 129 24.97 19.10 8.76
C VAL A 129 26.32 19.67 9.15
N ARG A 130 27.45 19.16 8.61
CA ARG A 130 28.78 19.70 8.92
C ARG A 130 28.97 21.13 8.43
N PRO A 131 28.67 21.47 7.16
CA PRO A 131 28.64 22.88 6.73
C PRO A 131 27.72 23.75 7.59
N VAL A 132 26.53 23.26 7.95
CA VAL A 132 25.62 24.01 8.84
C VAL A 132 26.24 24.23 10.22
N MET A 133 26.97 23.26 10.76
CA MET A 133 27.63 23.37 12.07
C MET A 133 28.82 24.34 12.09
N GLU A 134 29.41 24.69 10.95
CA GLU A 134 30.44 25.73 10.89
C GLU A 134 29.89 27.11 11.26
N VAL A 135 28.59 27.33 11.02
CA VAL A 135 27.88 28.58 11.38
C VAL A 135 27.02 28.41 12.63
N TYR A 136 26.37 27.25 12.77
CA TYR A 136 25.47 26.90 13.88
C TYR A 136 25.97 25.64 14.60
N PRO A 137 26.92 25.75 15.56
CA PRO A 137 27.59 24.58 16.17
C PRO A 137 26.66 23.53 16.79
N TYR A 138 25.46 23.95 17.21
CA TYR A 138 24.44 23.07 17.82
C TYR A 138 23.42 22.50 16.82
N ALA A 139 23.61 22.66 15.51
CA ALA A 139 22.67 22.17 14.50
C ALA A 139 22.43 20.65 14.59
N TRP A 140 23.39 19.88 15.12
CA TRP A 140 23.21 18.45 15.38
C TRP A 140 22.02 18.15 16.32
N VAL A 141 21.66 19.06 17.24
CA VAL A 141 20.50 18.93 18.13
C VAL A 141 19.18 18.93 17.35
N PHE A 142 19.16 19.53 16.16
CA PHE A 142 18.00 19.49 15.27
C PHE A 142 18.01 18.22 14.40
N PHE A 143 19.13 17.95 13.71
CA PHE A 143 19.19 16.89 12.71
C PHE A 143 19.28 15.47 13.30
N VAL A 144 19.99 15.28 14.41
CA VAL A 144 20.15 13.93 15.00
C VAL A 144 18.82 13.38 15.52
N PRO A 145 18.03 14.13 16.32
CA PRO A 145 16.69 13.68 16.71
C PRO A 145 15.75 13.47 15.52
N PHE A 146 15.80 14.34 14.51
CA PHE A 146 15.06 14.15 13.26
C PHE A 146 15.36 12.78 12.63
N ILE A 147 16.65 12.46 12.46
CA ILE A 147 17.10 11.18 11.89
C ILE A 147 16.60 10.01 12.73
N PHE A 148 16.76 10.07 14.07
CA PHE A 148 16.29 9.00 14.95
C PHE A 148 14.78 8.75 14.80
N VAL A 149 13.97 9.81 14.83
CA VAL A 149 12.51 9.67 14.69
C VAL A 149 12.15 9.08 13.33
N VAL A 150 12.70 9.63 12.24
CA VAL A 150 12.34 9.19 10.89
C VAL A 150 12.80 7.76 10.63
N THR A 151 14.02 7.41 11.01
CA THR A 151 14.53 6.03 10.83
C THR A 151 13.75 5.03 11.70
N PHE A 152 13.43 5.39 12.94
CA PHE A 152 12.61 4.57 13.83
C PHE A 152 11.22 4.33 13.24
N VAL A 153 10.54 5.38 12.74
CA VAL A 153 9.23 5.23 12.10
C VAL A 153 9.32 4.36 10.86
N MET A 154 10.34 4.56 10.00
CA MET A 154 10.52 3.75 8.79
C MET A 154 10.74 2.26 9.11
N ILE A 155 11.55 1.93 10.11
CA ILE A 155 11.77 0.54 10.54
C ILE A 155 10.47 -0.06 11.07
N ASN A 156 9.78 0.64 11.98
CA ASN A 156 8.52 0.15 12.55
C ASN A 156 7.41 0.01 11.51
N LEU A 157 7.41 0.86 10.48
CA LEU A 157 6.48 0.77 9.37
C LEU A 157 6.69 -0.53 8.57
N VAL A 158 7.95 -0.89 8.28
CA VAL A 158 8.27 -2.16 7.62
C VAL A 158 7.87 -3.35 8.49
N VAL A 159 8.17 -3.30 9.80
CA VAL A 159 7.76 -4.35 10.74
C VAL A 159 6.25 -4.49 10.78
N ALA A 160 5.51 -3.39 10.88
CA ALA A 160 4.04 -3.39 10.89
C ALA A 160 3.47 -4.02 9.61
N ILE A 161 3.99 -3.67 8.43
CA ILE A 161 3.56 -4.25 7.15
C ILE A 161 3.79 -5.77 7.12
N ILE A 162 4.95 -6.24 7.60
CA ILE A 162 5.26 -7.67 7.65
C ILE A 162 4.35 -8.40 8.64
N VAL A 163 4.12 -7.81 9.81
CA VAL A 163 3.23 -8.37 10.85
C VAL A 163 1.80 -8.46 10.34
N ASP A 164 1.28 -7.41 9.70
CA ASP A 164 -0.07 -7.40 9.12
C ASP A 164 -0.20 -8.46 8.01
N ALA A 165 0.82 -8.60 7.15
CA ALA A 165 0.83 -9.63 6.12
C ALA A 165 0.83 -11.05 6.72
N MET A 166 1.65 -11.30 7.75
CA MET A 166 1.68 -12.59 8.46
C MET A 166 0.36 -12.88 9.19
N ALA A 167 -0.26 -11.87 9.80
CA ALA A 167 -1.54 -12.01 10.48
C ALA A 167 -2.67 -12.41 9.53
N ILE A 168 -2.68 -11.87 8.29
CA ILE A 168 -3.64 -12.25 7.26
C ILE A 168 -3.44 -13.72 6.84
N LEU A 169 -2.19 -14.15 6.63
CA LEU A 169 -1.88 -15.54 6.26
C LEU A 169 -2.30 -16.51 7.37
N ASN A 170 -1.95 -16.23 8.62
CA ASN A 170 -2.32 -17.06 9.77
C ASN A 170 -3.83 -17.15 9.94
N LYS A 171 -4.56 -16.04 9.77
CA LYS A 171 -6.04 -16.04 9.86
C LYS A 171 -6.69 -16.90 8.76
N SER A 172 -6.10 -16.92 7.56
CA SER A 172 -6.61 -17.77 6.47
C SER A 172 -6.34 -19.25 6.72
N GLU A 173 -5.20 -19.59 7.32
CA GLU A 173 -4.84 -20.95 7.70
C GLU A 173 -5.70 -21.45 8.87
N GLU A 174 -5.89 -20.63 9.90
CA GLU A 174 -6.75 -20.94 11.05
C GLU A 174 -8.20 -21.20 10.63
N ALA A 175 -8.75 -20.38 9.72
CA ALA A 175 -10.09 -20.60 9.17
C ALA A 175 -10.20 -21.95 8.43
N HIS A 176 -9.18 -22.32 7.66
CA HIS A 176 -9.15 -23.61 6.96
C HIS A 176 -9.10 -24.79 7.94
N ILE A 177 -8.30 -24.68 9.00
CA ILE A 177 -8.21 -25.71 10.05
C ILE A 177 -9.55 -25.86 10.76
N ILE A 178 -10.19 -24.75 11.15
CA ILE A 178 -11.50 -24.77 11.82
C ILE A 178 -12.58 -25.39 10.92
N ASP A 179 -12.62 -25.01 9.64
CA ASP A 179 -13.56 -25.56 8.67
C ASP A 179 -13.34 -27.07 8.46
N GLU A 180 -12.09 -27.52 8.42
CA GLU A 180 -11.75 -28.94 8.30
C GLU A 180 -12.16 -29.74 9.55
N VAL A 181 -11.92 -29.19 10.75
CA VAL A 181 -12.35 -29.79 12.02
C VAL A 181 -13.88 -29.89 12.08
N HIS A 182 -14.61 -28.81 11.75
CA HIS A 182 -16.07 -28.84 11.73
C HIS A 182 -16.64 -29.80 10.68
N SER A 183 -16.01 -29.89 9.50
CA SER A 183 -16.39 -30.86 8.48
C SER A 183 -16.22 -32.30 8.98
N GLN A 184 -15.10 -32.61 9.62
CA GLN A 184 -14.84 -33.93 10.21
C GLN A 184 -15.82 -34.24 11.34
N GLU A 185 -16.06 -33.29 12.26
CA GLU A 185 -17.00 -33.45 13.37
C GLU A 185 -18.42 -33.73 12.87
N ASN A 186 -18.89 -32.98 11.86
CA ASN A 186 -20.19 -33.22 11.24
C ASN A 186 -20.27 -34.60 10.57
N ASN A 187 -19.19 -35.03 9.90
CA ASN A 187 -19.14 -36.35 9.28
C ASN A 187 -19.21 -37.47 10.34
N ILE A 188 -18.43 -37.35 11.43
CA ILE A 188 -18.46 -38.28 12.56
C ILE A 188 -19.85 -38.32 13.20
N ASN A 189 -20.48 -37.16 13.42
CA ASN A 189 -21.83 -37.08 14.00
C ASN A 189 -22.88 -37.76 13.11
N ASN A 190 -22.79 -37.59 11.78
CA ASN A 190 -23.67 -38.28 10.85
C ASN A 190 -23.49 -39.81 10.87
N GLU A 191 -22.24 -40.29 10.95
CA GLU A 191 -21.97 -41.72 11.09
C GLU A 191 -22.48 -42.28 12.44
N ILE A 192 -22.35 -41.53 13.53
CA ILE A 192 -22.93 -41.91 14.84
C ILE A 192 -24.46 -42.00 14.77
N ILE A 193 -25.13 -41.09 14.05
CA ILE A 193 -26.58 -41.12 13.87
C ILE A 193 -27.00 -42.38 13.09
N LYS A 194 -26.34 -42.70 11.98
CA LYS A 194 -26.61 -43.92 11.21
C LYS A 194 -26.43 -45.19 12.04
N LEU A 195 -25.33 -45.28 12.80
CA LEU A 195 -25.10 -46.43 13.69
C LEU A 195 -26.18 -46.56 14.76
N ARG A 196 -26.69 -45.44 15.31
CA ARG A 196 -27.82 -45.46 16.24
C ARG A 196 -29.10 -45.97 15.59
N GLU A 197 -29.37 -45.58 14.35
CA GLU A 197 -30.52 -46.06 13.57
C GLU A 197 -30.43 -47.58 13.32
N GLU A 198 -29.28 -48.09 12.88
CA GLU A 198 -29.06 -49.53 12.67
C GLU A 198 -29.23 -50.35 13.96
N ILE A 199 -28.71 -49.85 15.09
CA ILE A 199 -28.88 -50.50 16.40
C ILE A 199 -30.36 -50.58 16.79
N VAL A 200 -31.14 -49.52 16.54
CA VAL A 200 -32.58 -49.50 16.82
C VAL A 200 -33.31 -50.52 15.93
N GLU A 201 -32.95 -50.60 14.66
CA GLU A 201 -33.53 -51.54 13.70
C GLU A 201 -33.25 -53.01 14.10
N LEU A 202 -31.99 -53.33 14.43
CA LEU A 202 -31.59 -54.64 14.95
C LEU A 202 -32.33 -55.01 16.23
N LYS A 203 -32.49 -54.05 17.15
CA LYS A 203 -33.23 -54.27 18.41
C LYS A 203 -34.70 -54.59 18.16
N ASN A 204 -35.32 -53.95 17.17
CA ASN A 204 -36.70 -54.23 16.77
C ASN A 204 -36.83 -55.62 16.13
N LEU A 205 -35.90 -56.01 15.26
CA LEU A 205 -35.84 -57.35 14.65
C LEU A 205 -35.73 -58.47 15.69
N ILE A 206 -34.83 -58.32 16.67
CA ILE A 206 -34.68 -59.30 17.76
C ILE A 206 -35.98 -59.40 18.57
N LYS A 207 -36.61 -58.27 18.90
CA LYS A 207 -37.91 -58.27 19.60
C LYS A 207 -39.01 -58.99 18.82
N SER A 208 -39.05 -58.86 17.49
CA SER A 208 -40.01 -59.59 16.66
C SER A 208 -39.69 -61.08 16.57
N SER A 209 -38.41 -61.46 16.51
CA SER A 209 -37.97 -62.85 16.46
C SER A 209 -38.25 -63.63 17.74
N VAL A 210 -38.19 -62.98 18.90
CA VAL A 210 -38.44 -63.62 20.21
C VAL A 210 -39.94 -63.76 20.50
N LYS A 211 -40.81 -63.10 19.73
CA LYS A 211 -42.27 -63.11 19.91
C LYS A 211 -43.00 -64.17 19.07
N ASN A 212 -42.29 -64.84 18.15
CA ASN A 212 -42.72 -66.01 17.39
C ASN A 212 -42.09 -67.27 17.98
#